data_AF-A0A520PU73-F1
#
_entry.id   AF-A0A520PU73-F1
#
_cell.length_a   1.000
_cell.length_b   1.000
_cell.length_c   1.000
_cell.angle_alpha   90.00
_cell.angle_beta   90.00
_cell.angle_gamma   90.00
#
_symmetry.space_group_name_H-M   'P 1'
#
loop_
_entity.id
_entity.type
_entity.pdbx_description
1 polymer ?
#
loop_
_entity_poly.entity_id
_entity_poly.type
_entity_poly.pdbx_seq_one_letter_code
_entity_poly.pdbx_strand_id
1 'polypeptide(L)'
;MSTAFFDGMALASTAQGDRDGGAALSGLARPLAEPFDARMRSLAALDRTQRRREVKRVAASRRQVPEDAALPPRARALLAADVDKQVGRRWLAESPVRPGFRVTASLKATLRRLAASPEPDAALTERGAAARLQTHPHAGALRRFALALVAHDTTQIDRAVGALLLGSERHLGGDAISRPWRRIGRELATAWEAPWRE
;
A
#
# COMPACT_ATOMS: atom_id res chain seq x y z
N MET A 1 21.66 -9.53 1.47
CA MET A 1 20.28 -9.85 1.91
C MET A 1 20.13 -9.47 3.38
N SER A 2 18.97 -8.96 3.81
CA SER A 2 18.78 -8.48 5.19
C SER A 2 18.52 -9.62 6.17
N THR A 3 18.87 -9.42 7.44
CA THR A 3 18.48 -10.28 8.58
C THR A 3 16.95 -10.51 8.62
N ALA A 4 16.19 -9.50 8.20
CA ALA A 4 14.74 -9.54 8.03
C ALA A 4 14.24 -10.43 6.87
N PHE A 5 15.10 -11.06 6.08
CA PHE A 5 14.70 -12.13 5.16
C PHE A 5 14.79 -13.51 5.85
N PHE A 6 15.95 -13.81 6.45
CA PHE A 6 16.24 -15.10 7.10
C PHE A 6 15.39 -15.35 8.34
N ASP A 7 15.07 -14.30 9.10
CA ASP A 7 14.10 -14.35 10.20
C ASP A 7 12.73 -14.87 9.73
N GLY A 8 12.42 -14.78 8.42
CA GLY A 8 11.09 -15.02 7.84
C GLY A 8 10.97 -16.46 7.43
N MET A 9 12.04 -16.96 6.82
CA MET A 9 12.23 -18.38 6.59
C MET A 9 12.26 -19.16 7.92
N ALA A 10 12.89 -18.62 8.96
CA ALA A 10 12.93 -19.25 10.29
C ALA A 10 11.53 -19.35 10.94
N LEU A 11 10.72 -18.30 10.82
CA LEU A 11 9.31 -18.32 11.25
C LEU A 11 8.49 -19.33 10.45
N ALA A 12 8.63 -19.35 9.13
CA ALA A 12 7.89 -20.26 8.24
C ALA A 12 8.21 -21.73 8.56
N SER A 13 9.50 -22.05 8.72
CA SER A 13 9.97 -23.40 9.07
C SER A 13 9.43 -23.82 10.44
N THR A 14 9.49 -22.93 11.44
CA THR A 14 8.92 -23.19 12.77
C THR A 14 7.40 -23.41 12.73
N ALA A 15 6.67 -22.69 11.86
CA ALA A 15 5.22 -22.84 11.70
C ALA A 15 4.84 -24.14 10.98
N GLN A 16 5.69 -24.64 10.09
CA GLN A 16 5.53 -25.91 9.38
C GLN A 16 5.99 -27.13 10.20
N GLY A 17 6.48 -26.93 11.42
CA GLY A 17 6.97 -28.00 12.29
C GLY A 17 8.45 -28.36 12.06
N ASP A 18 9.11 -27.73 11.09
CA ASP A 18 10.56 -27.84 10.84
C ASP A 18 11.32 -26.91 11.79
N ARG A 19 11.38 -27.29 13.07
CA ARG A 19 11.99 -26.46 14.12
C ARG A 19 13.49 -26.29 13.97
N ASP A 20 14.17 -27.22 13.32
CA ASP A 20 15.63 -27.16 13.13
C ASP A 20 16.00 -26.68 11.72
N GLY A 21 15.02 -26.55 10.83
CA GLY A 21 15.19 -25.98 9.48
C GLY A 21 15.80 -26.95 8.48
N GLY A 22 15.90 -28.24 8.83
CA GLY A 22 16.58 -29.25 8.03
C GLY A 22 15.91 -29.49 6.68
N ALA A 23 14.56 -29.49 6.65
CA ALA A 23 13.82 -29.65 5.40
C ALA A 23 13.97 -28.39 4.53
N ALA A 24 13.86 -27.20 5.13
CA ALA A 24 14.05 -25.94 4.43
C ALA A 24 15.48 -25.76 3.89
N LEU A 25 16.50 -26.19 4.63
CA LEU A 25 17.92 -26.10 4.22
C LEU A 25 18.22 -26.96 2.99
N SER A 26 17.62 -28.14 2.88
CA SER A 26 17.89 -29.09 1.79
C SER A 26 17.54 -28.55 0.40
N GLY A 27 16.61 -27.59 0.31
CA GLY A 27 16.17 -26.98 -0.94
C GLY A 27 16.86 -25.65 -1.30
N LEU A 28 17.79 -25.15 -0.47
CA LEU A 28 18.40 -23.84 -0.66
C LEU A 28 19.75 -23.91 -1.35
N ALA A 29 19.99 -22.99 -2.29
CA ALA A 29 21.32 -22.75 -2.83
C ALA A 29 22.29 -22.29 -1.73
N ARG A 30 23.57 -22.67 -1.83
CA ARG A 30 24.62 -22.43 -0.83
C ARG A 30 24.66 -20.99 -0.26
N PRO A 31 24.54 -19.92 -1.08
CA PRO A 31 24.53 -18.53 -0.59
C PRO A 31 23.35 -18.18 0.33
N LEU A 32 22.27 -18.95 0.29
CA LEU A 32 21.09 -18.79 1.13
C LEU A 32 21.08 -19.78 2.30
N ALA A 33 21.68 -20.95 2.12
CA ALA A 33 21.73 -22.00 3.12
C ALA A 33 22.59 -21.59 4.34
N GLU A 34 23.78 -21.01 4.13
CA GLU A 34 24.68 -20.67 5.24
C GLU A 34 24.11 -19.61 6.21
N PRO A 35 23.55 -18.47 5.74
CA PRO A 35 22.97 -17.49 6.66
C PRO A 35 21.67 -17.99 7.30
N PHE A 36 20.91 -18.84 6.61
CA PHE A 36 19.70 -19.45 7.15
C PHE A 36 20.03 -20.46 8.26
N ASP A 37 21.02 -21.34 8.02
CA ASP A 37 21.51 -22.31 9.00
C ASP A 37 22.06 -21.62 10.26
N ALA A 38 22.87 -20.57 10.09
CA ALA A 38 23.36 -19.77 11.20
C ALA A 38 22.21 -19.18 12.04
N ARG A 39 21.14 -18.72 11.37
CA ARG A 39 19.95 -18.22 12.07
C ARG A 39 19.20 -19.34 12.81
N MET A 40 19.01 -20.51 12.20
CA MET A 40 18.34 -21.65 12.84
C MET A 40 19.13 -22.15 14.05
N ARG A 41 20.47 -22.24 13.96
CA ARG A 41 21.35 -22.54 15.10
C ARG A 41 21.23 -21.53 16.23
N SER A 42 21.14 -20.23 15.91
CA SER A 42 20.93 -19.19 16.94
C SER A 42 19.60 -19.36 17.68
N LEU A 43 18.54 -19.85 17.00
CA LEU A 43 17.23 -20.12 17.62
C LEU A 43 17.21 -21.45 18.39
N ALA A 44 18.02 -22.43 17.97
CA ALA A 44 18.18 -23.71 18.64
C ALA A 44 19.00 -23.59 19.94
N ALA A 45 19.93 -22.64 20.01
CA ALA A 45 20.71 -22.34 21.21
C ALA A 45 19.89 -21.69 22.35
N LEU A 46 18.69 -21.18 22.06
CA LEU A 46 17.79 -20.59 23.04
C LEU A 46 16.98 -21.66 23.77
N ASP A 47 16.70 -21.40 25.06
CA ASP A 47 15.76 -22.25 25.79
C ASP A 47 14.33 -22.14 25.21
N ARG A 48 13.44 -23.04 25.62
CA ARG A 48 12.05 -23.10 25.10
C ARG A 48 11.28 -21.79 25.28
N THR A 49 11.49 -21.08 26.39
CA THR A 49 10.79 -19.83 26.73
C THR A 49 11.37 -18.65 25.95
N GLN A 50 12.69 -18.55 25.89
CA GLN A 50 13.44 -17.57 25.11
C GLN A 50 13.13 -17.71 23.62
N ARG A 51 13.15 -18.94 23.09
CA ARG A 51 12.78 -19.22 21.71
C ARG A 51 11.34 -18.79 21.41
N ARG A 52 10.40 -19.07 22.30
CA ARG A 52 8.99 -18.63 22.14
C ARG A 52 8.88 -17.10 22.13
N ARG A 53 9.63 -16.40 22.99
CA ARG A 53 9.66 -14.93 23.03
C ARG A 53 10.29 -14.35 21.77
N GLU A 54 11.39 -14.93 21.32
CA GLU A 54 12.13 -14.50 20.13
C GLU A 54 11.31 -14.71 18.86
N VAL A 55 10.69 -15.87 18.67
CA VAL A 55 9.75 -16.15 17.57
C VAL A 55 8.58 -15.17 17.59
N LYS A 56 8.02 -14.85 18.78
CA LYS A 56 6.98 -13.82 18.90
C LYS A 56 7.48 -12.42 18.52
N ARG A 57 8.69 -12.05 18.94
CA ARG A 57 9.33 -10.76 18.62
C ARG A 57 9.55 -10.62 17.11
N VAL A 58 10.09 -11.64 16.48
CA VAL A 58 10.34 -11.68 15.02
C VAL A 58 9.03 -11.70 14.24
N ALA A 59 7.98 -12.35 14.75
CA ALA A 59 6.65 -12.30 14.16
C ALA A 59 6.01 -10.91 14.30
N ALA A 60 6.23 -10.22 15.43
CA ALA A 60 5.73 -8.87 15.68
C ALA A 60 6.43 -7.82 14.81
N SER A 61 7.76 -7.90 14.65
CA SER A 61 8.52 -6.98 13.79
C SER A 61 8.15 -7.09 12.31
N ARG A 62 7.50 -8.18 11.90
CA ARG A 62 6.94 -8.37 10.56
C ARG A 62 5.46 -8.04 10.42
N ARG A 63 4.77 -7.81 11.52
CA ARG A 63 3.33 -7.52 11.55
C ARG A 63 3.01 -6.03 11.51
N GLN A 64 3.99 -5.15 11.37
CA GLN A 64 3.72 -3.71 11.40
C GLN A 64 3.18 -3.24 10.05
N VAL A 65 1.86 -3.40 9.90
CA VAL A 65 1.08 -2.50 9.07
C VAL A 65 1.35 -1.08 9.59
N PRO A 66 1.87 -0.15 8.78
CA PRO A 66 2.12 1.21 9.23
C PRO A 66 0.84 1.86 9.77
N GLU A 67 0.94 2.64 10.85
CA GLU A 67 -0.22 3.30 11.45
C GLU A 67 -0.83 4.38 10.54
N ASP A 68 0.00 4.91 9.65
CA ASP A 68 -0.28 5.89 8.61
C ASP A 68 -0.47 5.24 7.22
N ALA A 69 -0.65 3.92 7.17
CA ALA A 69 -0.88 3.21 5.91
C ALA A 69 -1.99 3.88 5.10
N ALA A 70 -1.65 4.31 3.89
CA ALA A 70 -2.56 4.97 2.97
C ALA A 70 -3.52 3.98 2.32
N LEU A 71 -4.39 3.42 3.15
CA LEU A 71 -5.41 2.47 2.77
C LEU A 71 -6.80 3.10 2.94
N PRO A 72 -7.75 2.73 2.07
CA PRO A 72 -9.15 3.10 2.26
C PRO A 72 -9.65 2.71 3.66
N PRO A 73 -10.57 3.49 4.29
CA PRO A 73 -11.02 3.25 5.66
C PRO A 73 -11.48 1.81 5.94
N ARG A 74 -12.18 1.19 4.99
CA ARG A 74 -12.60 -0.22 5.09
C ARG A 74 -11.41 -1.17 5.13
N ALA A 75 -10.40 -0.96 4.29
CA ALA A 75 -9.19 -1.78 4.27
C ALA A 75 -8.39 -1.65 5.58
N ARG A 76 -8.29 -0.44 6.14
CA ARG A 76 -7.72 -0.21 7.47
C ARG A 76 -8.48 -0.98 8.55
N ALA A 77 -9.81 -0.92 8.55
CA ALA A 77 -10.63 -1.66 9.50
C ALA A 77 -10.40 -3.19 9.44
N LEU A 78 -10.19 -3.77 8.25
CA LEU A 78 -9.86 -5.20 8.09
C LEU A 78 -8.48 -5.57 8.63
N LEU A 79 -7.57 -4.59 8.74
CA LEU A 79 -6.21 -4.75 9.29
C LEU A 79 -6.10 -4.28 10.75
N ALA A 80 -7.18 -3.81 11.38
CA ALA A 80 -7.15 -3.23 12.73
C ALA A 80 -6.57 -4.16 13.80
N ALA A 81 -6.67 -5.49 13.61
CA ALA A 81 -6.09 -6.47 14.53
C ALA A 81 -4.58 -6.69 14.35
N ASP A 82 -3.99 -6.12 13.30
CA ASP A 82 -2.57 -6.23 12.98
C ASP A 82 -1.76 -4.99 13.40
N VAL A 83 -2.42 -3.94 13.94
CA VAL A 83 -1.79 -2.70 14.44
C VAL A 83 -1.93 -2.57 15.96
N ASP A 84 -1.34 -1.52 16.55
CA ASP A 84 -1.54 -1.19 17.95
C ASP A 84 -3.04 -1.05 18.30
N LYS A 85 -3.40 -1.41 19.53
CA LYS A 85 -4.78 -1.42 20.02
C LYS A 85 -5.47 -0.06 19.88
N GLN A 86 -4.78 1.06 20.12
CA GLN A 86 -5.35 2.39 20.00
C GLN A 86 -5.62 2.74 18.54
N VAL A 87 -4.66 2.45 17.66
CA VAL A 87 -4.77 2.66 16.20
C VAL A 87 -5.88 1.81 15.60
N GLY A 88 -5.94 0.53 15.97
CA GLY A 88 -6.98 -0.40 15.51
C GLY A 88 -8.39 0.04 15.95
N ARG A 89 -8.54 0.57 17.17
CA ARG A 89 -9.81 1.15 17.64
C ARG A 89 -10.22 2.36 16.80
N ARG A 90 -9.29 3.25 16.49
CA ARG A 90 -9.53 4.42 15.63
C ARG A 90 -9.98 3.97 14.23
N TRP A 91 -9.27 3.03 13.62
CA TRP A 91 -9.62 2.51 12.29
C TRP A 91 -11.00 1.85 12.24
N LEU A 92 -11.38 1.10 13.28
CA LEU A 92 -12.71 0.50 13.39
C LEU A 92 -13.82 1.54 13.60
N ALA A 93 -13.52 2.63 14.31
CA ALA A 93 -14.46 3.73 14.50
C ALA A 93 -14.73 4.49 13.18
N GLU A 94 -13.71 4.67 12.34
CA GLU A 94 -13.86 5.28 11.01
C GLU A 94 -14.69 4.41 10.04
N SER A 95 -14.56 3.08 10.13
CA SER A 95 -15.33 2.16 9.28
C SER A 95 -15.55 0.81 9.95
N PRO A 96 -16.69 0.59 10.64
CA PRO A 96 -16.95 -0.68 11.31
C PRO A 96 -17.11 -1.82 10.30
N VAL A 97 -16.49 -2.97 10.60
CA VAL A 97 -16.64 -4.19 9.78
C VAL A 97 -18.03 -4.76 9.98
N ARG A 98 -18.71 -5.13 8.88
CA ARG A 98 -20.04 -5.74 8.95
C ARG A 98 -19.98 -7.06 9.74
N PRO A 99 -20.92 -7.30 10.67
CA PRO A 99 -21.03 -8.57 11.37
C PRO A 99 -21.11 -9.75 10.38
N GLY A 100 -20.38 -10.83 10.66
CA GLY A 100 -20.35 -12.03 9.82
C GLY A 100 -19.47 -11.95 8.57
N PHE A 101 -18.92 -10.79 8.22
CA PHE A 101 -17.98 -10.67 7.10
C PHE A 101 -16.64 -11.34 7.46
N ARG A 102 -16.24 -12.35 6.67
CA ARG A 102 -14.97 -13.07 6.85
C ARG A 102 -13.98 -12.67 5.76
N VAL A 103 -12.84 -12.12 6.18
CA VAL A 103 -11.73 -11.80 5.27
C VAL A 103 -10.93 -13.06 4.98
N THR A 104 -10.79 -13.40 3.70
CA THR A 104 -9.91 -14.49 3.27
C THR A 104 -8.44 -14.18 3.58
N ALA A 105 -7.63 -15.21 3.85
CA ALA A 105 -6.20 -15.05 4.12
C ALA A 105 -5.45 -14.34 2.97
N SER A 106 -5.81 -14.62 1.72
CA SER A 106 -5.24 -13.99 0.52
C SER A 106 -5.51 -12.48 0.49
N LEU A 107 -6.76 -12.06 0.62
CA LEU A 107 -7.11 -10.64 0.70
C LEU A 107 -6.37 -9.94 1.84
N LYS A 108 -6.30 -10.56 3.03
CA LYS A 108 -5.58 -9.99 4.18
C LYS A 108 -4.08 -9.83 3.88
N ALA A 109 -3.47 -10.78 3.18
CA ALA A 109 -2.07 -10.70 2.76
C ALA A 109 -1.84 -9.59 1.72
N THR A 110 -2.75 -9.44 0.75
CA THR A 110 -2.70 -8.36 -0.25
C THR A 110 -2.82 -7.00 0.42
N LEU A 111 -3.76 -6.83 1.36
CA LEU A 111 -3.93 -5.57 2.10
C LEU A 111 -2.69 -5.21 2.92
N ARG A 112 -2.05 -6.19 3.57
CA ARG A 112 -0.77 -5.95 4.28
C ARG A 112 0.34 -5.52 3.33
N ARG A 113 0.42 -6.13 2.15
CA ARG A 113 1.41 -5.75 1.13
C ARG A 113 1.18 -4.32 0.63
N LEU A 114 -0.08 -3.95 0.41
CA LEU A 114 -0.46 -2.58 0.03
C LEU A 114 -0.14 -1.58 1.14
N ALA A 115 -0.45 -1.92 2.40
CA ALA A 115 -0.09 -1.08 3.55
C ALA A 115 1.42 -0.85 3.71
N ALA A 116 2.22 -1.87 3.38
CA ALA A 116 3.68 -1.78 3.41
C ALA A 116 4.28 -1.16 2.15
N SER A 117 3.46 -0.91 1.12
CA SER A 117 3.92 -0.27 -0.10
C SER A 117 3.89 1.25 0.11
N PRO A 118 4.93 1.98 -0.30
CA PRO A 118 4.86 3.43 -0.28
C PRO A 118 3.68 3.89 -1.15
N GLU A 119 3.01 4.97 -0.76
CA GLU A 119 2.04 5.58 -1.67
C GLU A 119 2.73 5.85 -3.01
N PRO A 120 2.07 5.54 -4.14
CA PRO A 120 2.59 5.92 -5.42
C PRO A 120 2.72 7.46 -5.43
N ASP A 121 3.90 7.95 -5.78
CA ASP A 121 4.17 9.38 -5.93
C ASP A 121 3.03 10.03 -6.72
N ALA A 122 2.43 11.09 -6.15
CA ALA A 122 1.31 11.79 -6.76
C ALA A 122 1.68 12.25 -8.18
N ALA A 123 2.92 12.70 -8.39
CA ALA A 123 3.40 13.13 -9.70
C ALA A 123 3.51 11.97 -10.69
N LEU A 124 3.92 10.78 -10.23
CA LEU A 124 3.98 9.57 -11.05
C LEU A 124 2.56 9.09 -11.43
N THR A 125 1.66 9.07 -10.46
CA THR A 125 0.25 8.69 -10.64
C THR A 125 -0.45 9.59 -11.65
N GLU A 126 -0.22 10.91 -11.54
CA GLU A 126 -0.77 11.91 -12.45
C GLU A 126 -0.20 11.75 -13.87
N ARG A 127 1.12 11.62 -14.01
CA ARG A 127 1.73 11.34 -15.31
C ARG A 127 1.19 10.05 -15.95
N GLY A 128 1.00 9.00 -15.16
CA GLY A 128 0.36 7.76 -15.62
C GLY A 128 -1.09 7.97 -16.05
N ALA A 129 -1.85 8.79 -15.34
CA ALA A 129 -3.22 9.14 -15.72
C ALA A 129 -3.28 9.97 -17.02
N ALA A 130 -2.28 10.81 -17.31
CA ALA A 130 -2.26 11.54 -18.57
C ALA A 130 -2.19 10.62 -19.81
N ALA A 131 -1.54 9.45 -19.70
CA ALA A 131 -1.44 8.48 -20.78
C ALA A 131 -2.82 7.96 -21.25
N ARG A 132 -3.81 7.95 -20.35
CA ARG A 132 -5.19 7.52 -20.63
C ARG A 132 -6.14 8.66 -20.99
N LEU A 133 -5.63 9.89 -21.15
CA LEU A 133 -6.44 11.05 -21.55
C LEU A 133 -7.13 10.85 -22.91
N GLN A 134 -6.49 10.14 -23.84
CA GLN A 134 -6.95 10.03 -25.24
C GLN A 134 -8.36 9.44 -25.36
N THR A 135 -8.77 8.59 -24.42
CA THR A 135 -10.10 7.96 -24.41
C THR A 135 -11.15 8.81 -23.69
N HIS A 136 -10.79 9.97 -23.15
CA HIS A 136 -11.71 10.82 -22.39
C HIS A 136 -12.54 11.74 -23.30
N PRO A 137 -13.86 11.84 -23.13
CA PRO A 137 -14.75 12.67 -23.98
C PRO A 137 -14.33 14.14 -24.08
N HIS A 138 -13.72 14.67 -23.01
CA HIS A 138 -13.28 16.06 -22.92
C HIS A 138 -11.75 16.23 -22.99
N ALA A 139 -11.04 15.29 -23.63
CA ALA A 139 -9.57 15.29 -23.72
C ALA A 139 -8.97 16.63 -24.18
N GLY A 140 -9.54 17.22 -25.24
CA GLY A 140 -9.07 18.51 -25.78
C GLY A 140 -9.26 19.67 -24.81
N ALA A 141 -10.37 19.70 -24.05
CA ALA A 141 -10.60 20.73 -23.04
C ALA A 141 -9.61 20.60 -21.87
N LEU A 142 -9.45 19.39 -21.33
CA LEU A 142 -8.51 19.10 -20.24
C LEU A 142 -7.07 19.49 -20.62
N ARG A 143 -6.64 19.21 -21.85
CA ARG A 143 -5.30 19.57 -22.32
C ARG A 143 -5.09 21.08 -22.43
N ARG A 144 -6.10 21.83 -22.89
CA ARG A 144 -6.04 23.30 -22.93
C ARG A 144 -5.99 23.92 -21.54
N PHE A 145 -6.80 23.43 -20.61
CA PHE A 145 -6.74 23.87 -19.21
C PHE A 145 -5.37 23.56 -18.59
N ALA A 146 -4.81 22.37 -18.81
CA ALA A 146 -3.49 22.03 -18.33
C ALA A 146 -2.42 23.01 -18.84
N LEU A 147 -2.40 23.30 -20.15
CA LEU A 147 -1.47 24.26 -20.74
C LEU A 147 -1.59 25.65 -20.12
N ALA A 148 -2.80 26.12 -19.84
CA ALA A 148 -3.02 27.39 -19.17
C ALA A 148 -2.53 27.40 -17.73
N LEU A 149 -2.70 26.29 -17.00
CA LEU A 149 -2.29 26.17 -15.59
C LEU A 149 -0.78 26.13 -15.40
N VAL A 150 -0.05 25.53 -16.34
CA VAL A 150 1.42 25.38 -16.25
C VAL A 150 2.15 26.24 -17.28
N ALA A 151 1.57 27.37 -17.67
CA ALA A 151 2.12 28.26 -18.71
C ALA A 151 3.59 28.66 -18.48
N HIS A 152 4.04 28.68 -17.22
CA HIS A 152 5.40 29.03 -16.83
C HIS A 152 6.34 27.82 -16.65
N ASP A 153 5.84 26.59 -16.71
CA ASP A 153 6.62 25.36 -16.58
C ASP A 153 5.96 24.21 -17.34
N THR A 154 6.29 24.12 -18.63
CA THR A 154 5.72 23.12 -19.54
C THR A 154 6.14 21.68 -19.21
N THR A 155 7.16 21.49 -18.35
CA THR A 155 7.55 20.15 -17.89
C THR A 155 6.46 19.49 -17.04
N GLN A 156 5.51 20.28 -16.51
CA GLN A 156 4.41 19.80 -15.69
C GLN A 156 3.12 19.54 -16.48
N ILE A 157 3.12 19.67 -17.81
CA ILE A 157 1.89 19.50 -18.62
C ILE A 157 1.23 18.14 -18.37
N ASP A 158 1.99 17.04 -18.47
CA ASP A 158 1.42 15.69 -18.29
C ASP A 158 0.89 15.51 -16.87
N ARG A 159 1.59 16.09 -15.88
CA ARG A 159 1.14 16.06 -14.50
C ARG A 159 -0.17 16.83 -14.31
N ALA A 160 -0.28 18.03 -14.88
CA ALA A 160 -1.48 18.86 -14.80
C ALA A 160 -2.66 18.21 -15.54
N VAL A 161 -2.42 17.63 -16.72
CA VAL A 161 -3.41 16.83 -17.46
C VAL A 161 -3.92 15.68 -16.59
N GLY A 162 -3.00 14.90 -16.00
CA GLY A 162 -3.33 13.78 -15.15
C GLY A 162 -4.13 14.19 -13.91
N ALA A 163 -3.75 15.29 -13.27
CA ALA A 163 -4.43 15.83 -12.11
C ALA A 163 -5.86 16.30 -12.45
N LEU A 164 -6.05 17.00 -13.56
CA LEU A 164 -7.37 17.41 -14.05
C LEU A 164 -8.24 16.19 -14.38
N LEU A 165 -7.68 15.20 -15.07
CA LEU A 165 -8.40 13.97 -15.42
C LEU A 165 -8.84 13.19 -14.17
N LEU A 166 -7.92 12.94 -13.24
CA LEU A 166 -8.24 12.26 -11.98
C LEU A 166 -9.28 13.06 -11.17
N GLY A 167 -9.18 14.39 -11.19
CA GLY A 167 -10.19 15.28 -10.63
C GLY A 167 -11.57 15.07 -11.26
N SER A 168 -11.66 15.06 -12.60
CA SER A 168 -12.92 14.87 -13.32
C SER A 168 -13.58 13.52 -13.04
N GLU A 169 -12.78 12.48 -12.80
CA GLU A 169 -13.24 11.15 -12.39
C GLU A 169 -13.48 11.01 -10.88
N ARG A 170 -13.45 12.12 -10.14
CA ARG A 170 -13.71 12.18 -8.70
C ARG A 170 -12.69 11.40 -7.84
N HIS A 171 -11.49 11.15 -8.35
CA HIS A 171 -10.40 10.58 -7.55
C HIS A 171 -9.87 11.63 -6.56
N LEU A 172 -9.85 11.27 -5.28
CA LEU A 172 -9.27 12.08 -4.21
C LEU A 172 -7.73 11.90 -4.16
N GLY A 173 -7.03 12.86 -3.54
CA GLY A 173 -5.56 12.83 -3.38
C GLY A 173 -4.85 14.02 -4.04
N GLY A 174 -3.56 13.84 -4.32
CA GLY A 174 -2.66 14.88 -4.82
C GLY A 174 -1.84 15.56 -3.73
N ASP A 175 -0.69 16.09 -4.12
CA ASP A 175 0.17 16.88 -3.25
C ASP A 175 -0.21 18.38 -3.29
N ALA A 176 0.56 19.23 -2.62
CA ALA A 176 0.27 20.67 -2.56
C ALA A 176 0.18 21.32 -3.95
N ILE A 177 0.93 20.81 -4.94
CA ILE A 177 1.01 21.37 -6.29
C ILE A 177 -0.23 20.94 -7.10
N SER A 178 -0.62 19.66 -7.04
CA SER A 178 -1.66 19.11 -7.90
C SER A 178 -3.07 19.16 -7.32
N ARG A 179 -3.23 19.38 -6.01
CA ARG A 179 -4.55 19.53 -5.35
C ARG A 179 -5.44 20.61 -6.00
N PRO A 180 -4.95 21.82 -6.31
CA PRO A 180 -5.73 22.82 -7.03
C PRO A 180 -6.21 22.33 -8.40
N TRP A 181 -5.35 21.64 -9.16
CA TRP A 181 -5.71 21.12 -10.48
C TRP A 181 -6.77 20.02 -10.40
N ARG A 182 -6.68 19.13 -9.40
CA ARG A 182 -7.72 18.11 -9.14
C ARG A 182 -9.06 18.73 -8.77
N ARG A 183 -9.05 19.86 -8.06
CA ARG A 183 -10.27 20.61 -7.75
C ARG A 183 -10.91 21.16 -9.02
N ILE A 184 -10.13 21.79 -9.88
CA ILE A 184 -10.60 22.31 -11.18
C ILE A 184 -11.18 21.16 -12.02
N GLY A 185 -10.53 20.00 -12.05
CA GLY A 185 -11.05 18.82 -12.76
C GLY A 185 -12.46 18.40 -12.30
N ARG A 186 -12.74 18.44 -10.99
CA ARG A 186 -14.09 18.16 -10.44
C ARG A 186 -15.11 19.23 -10.81
N GLU A 187 -14.71 20.49 -10.79
CA GLU A 187 -15.57 21.61 -11.17
C GLU A 187 -15.94 21.53 -12.65
N LEU A 188 -14.99 21.19 -13.52
CA LEU A 188 -15.22 20.93 -14.94
C LEU A 188 -16.19 19.76 -15.16
N ALA A 189 -16.01 18.64 -14.46
CA ALA A 189 -16.92 17.50 -14.55
C ALA A 189 -18.36 17.89 -14.14
N THR A 190 -18.50 18.63 -13.04
CA THR A 190 -19.81 19.16 -12.62
C THR A 190 -20.43 20.04 -13.70
N ALA A 191 -19.64 20.91 -14.34
CA ALA A 191 -20.13 21.78 -15.41
C ALA A 191 -20.53 21.02 -16.67
N TRP A 192 -19.86 19.91 -17.01
CA TRP A 192 -20.21 19.06 -18.15
C TRP A 192 -21.43 18.17 -17.89
N GLU A 193 -21.65 17.76 -16.64
CA GLU A 193 -22.81 16.95 -16.24
C GLU A 193 -24.09 17.79 -16.06
N ALA A 194 -23.96 19.10 -15.76
CA ALA A 194 -25.11 19.96 -15.52
C ALA A 194 -25.91 20.22 -16.81
N PRO A 195 -27.24 19.99 -16.83
CA PRO A 195 -28.06 20.48 -17.92
C PRO A 195 -28.00 22.00 -17.93
N TRP A 196 -27.71 22.58 -19.10
CA TRP A 196 -27.78 24.02 -19.30
C TRP A 196 -29.19 24.48 -18.92
N ARG A 197 -29.30 25.34 -17.91
CA ARG A 197 -30.57 26.02 -17.63
C ARG A 197 -30.74 27.08 -18.71
N GLU A 198 -31.73 26.88 -19.58
CA GLU A 198 -32.26 27.92 -20.48
C GLU A 198 -32.90 29.07 -19.68
#